data_AF-A0A936F0Y2-F1
#
_entry.id   AF-A0A936F0Y2-F1
#
_cell.length_a   1.000
_cell.length_b   1.000
_cell.length_c   1.000
_cell.angle_alpha   90.00
_cell.angle_beta   90.00
_cell.angle_gamma   90.00
#
_symmetry.space_group_name_H-M   'P 1'
#
loop_
_entity.id
_entity.type
_entity.pdbx_description
1 polymer ?
#
loop_
_entity_poly.entity_id
_entity_poly.type
_entity_poly.pdbx_seq_one_letter_code
_entity_poly.pdbx_strand_id
1 'polypeptide(L)'
;MRSARLFLVPAFAALSLVAQDGSLSGTWSQVRADDIAAAINTTVADMNFIKRPIARGRLTKLNPAYRKVVITISTQEVLIKLDERDAIHMPPDGKSAPWTREDGDKFQVAAQVSKDQLIQTFKNDEGERTNLFKLSPDGKSLTMTATVKSPQLPKPLTYSITFGR
;
A
#
# COMPACT_ATOMS: atom_id res chain seq x y z
N MET A 1 -13.11 48.30 39.44
CA MET A 1 -12.73 46.91 39.79
C MET A 1 -13.98 46.04 39.77
N ARG A 2 -13.86 44.78 39.32
CA ARG A 2 -14.90 43.71 39.20
C ARG A 2 -15.71 43.78 37.90
N SER A 3 -15.85 42.74 37.07
CA SER A 3 -15.29 41.38 37.02
C SER A 3 -15.45 40.88 35.58
N ALA A 4 -14.39 40.40 34.95
CA ALA A 4 -14.46 39.72 33.66
C ALA A 4 -15.02 38.29 33.87
N ARG A 5 -16.12 37.95 33.17
CA ARG A 5 -16.66 36.59 33.14
C ARG A 5 -15.91 35.78 32.09
N LEU A 6 -15.06 34.88 32.55
CA LEU A 6 -14.37 33.88 31.73
C LEU A 6 -15.40 32.82 31.32
N PHE A 7 -15.78 32.76 30.04
CA PHE A 7 -16.51 31.63 29.48
C PHE A 7 -15.50 30.54 29.14
N LEU A 8 -15.41 29.52 30.01
CA LEU A 8 -14.71 28.29 29.71
C LEU A 8 -15.61 27.47 28.78
N VAL A 9 -15.30 27.46 27.48
CA VAL A 9 -15.92 26.53 26.52
C VAL A 9 -15.20 25.19 26.68
N PRO A 10 -15.85 24.09 27.11
CA PRO A 10 -15.23 22.79 27.04
C PRO A 10 -15.20 22.36 25.57
N ALA A 11 -14.00 22.30 25.00
CA ALA A 11 -13.76 21.63 23.72
C ALA A 11 -13.97 20.13 23.93
N PHE A 12 -15.19 19.65 23.71
CA PHE A 12 -15.45 18.23 23.56
C PHE A 12 -14.79 17.77 22.25
N ALA A 13 -13.60 17.17 22.37
CA ALA A 13 -13.03 16.36 21.32
C ALA A 13 -13.92 15.13 21.15
N ALA A 14 -14.82 15.16 20.16
CA ALA A 14 -15.57 13.99 19.74
C ALA A 14 -14.58 13.01 19.09
N LEU A 15 -14.05 12.08 19.89
CA LEU A 15 -13.42 10.87 19.41
C LEU A 15 -14.53 10.01 18.79
N SER A 16 -14.74 10.16 17.49
CA SER A 16 -15.57 9.24 16.72
C SER A 16 -14.89 7.88 16.71
N LEU A 17 -15.27 7.01 17.65
CA LEU A 17 -15.06 5.57 17.57
C LEU A 17 -15.96 5.04 16.46
N VAL A 18 -15.49 5.15 15.21
CA VAL A 18 -16.07 4.35 14.13
C VAL A 18 -15.72 2.91 14.48
N ALA A 19 -16.73 2.10 14.81
CA ALA A 19 -16.58 0.67 14.89
C ALA A 19 -15.85 0.21 13.63
N GLN A 20 -14.68 -0.40 13.77
CA GLN A 20 -13.99 -1.00 12.64
C GLN A 20 -14.77 -2.24 12.21
N ASP A 21 -15.91 -2.03 11.56
CA ASP A 21 -16.58 -3.06 10.79
C ASP A 21 -15.54 -3.70 9.88
N GLY A 22 -15.63 -5.02 9.71
CA GLY A 22 -14.69 -5.86 8.94
C GLY A 22 -14.63 -5.47 7.46
N SER A 23 -14.11 -4.28 7.22
CA SER A 23 -13.94 -3.59 5.96
C SER A 23 -12.45 -3.37 5.74
N LEU A 24 -12.07 -3.16 4.48
CA LEU A 24 -10.69 -2.89 4.09
C LEU A 24 -10.18 -1.54 4.62
N SER A 25 -11.09 -0.58 4.82
CA SER A 25 -10.77 0.76 5.31
C SER A 25 -10.29 0.71 6.76
N GLY A 26 -9.20 1.41 7.04
CA GLY A 26 -8.62 1.45 8.38
C GLY A 26 -7.12 1.67 8.38
N THR A 27 -6.56 1.67 9.58
CA THR A 27 -5.11 1.67 9.80
C THR A 27 -4.67 0.27 10.19
N TRP A 28 -3.67 -0.23 9.50
CA TRP A 28 -3.15 -1.59 9.65
C TRP A 28 -1.65 -1.53 9.94
N SER A 29 -1.20 -2.27 10.95
CA SER A 29 0.20 -2.35 11.39
C SER A 29 0.78 -3.72 11.09
N GLN A 30 2.03 -3.78 10.63
CA GLN A 30 2.67 -5.03 10.22
C GLN A 30 2.78 -5.99 11.40
N VAL A 31 2.27 -7.20 11.21
CA VAL A 31 2.43 -8.34 12.12
C VAL A 31 3.56 -9.24 11.64
N ARG A 32 3.62 -9.47 10.32
CA ARG A 32 4.60 -10.34 9.69
C ARG A 32 4.88 -9.88 8.26
N ALA A 33 6.10 -10.07 7.79
CA ALA A 33 6.46 -9.99 6.38
C ALA A 33 7.26 -11.24 5.98
N ASP A 34 7.18 -11.62 4.71
CA ASP A 34 8.11 -12.57 4.12
C ASP A 34 9.54 -12.02 4.12
N ASP A 35 10.52 -12.90 3.89
CA ASP A 35 11.87 -12.48 3.57
C ASP A 35 11.95 -11.95 2.14
N ILE A 36 11.65 -10.65 1.98
CA ILE A 36 11.66 -9.96 0.70
C ILE A 36 13.07 -10.00 0.06
N ALA A 37 14.14 -9.97 0.86
CA ALA A 37 15.50 -10.03 0.34
C ALA A 37 15.79 -11.40 -0.28
N ALA A 38 15.36 -12.49 0.37
CA ALA A 38 15.42 -13.83 -0.20
C ALA A 38 14.56 -13.96 -1.47
N ALA A 39 13.33 -13.41 -1.47
CA ALA A 39 12.47 -13.43 -2.65
C ALA A 39 13.10 -12.69 -3.85
N ILE A 40 13.72 -11.53 -3.60
CA ILE A 40 14.49 -10.79 -4.62
C ILE A 40 15.65 -11.63 -5.13
N ASN A 41 16.43 -12.25 -4.24
CA ASN A 41 17.57 -13.08 -4.64
C ASN A 41 17.17 -14.25 -5.52
N THR A 42 16.09 -14.96 -5.18
CA THR A 42 15.53 -16.02 -6.01
C THR A 42 15.04 -15.50 -7.36
N THR A 43 14.42 -14.32 -7.39
CA THR A 43 13.91 -13.70 -8.62
C THR A 43 15.05 -13.38 -9.61
N VAL A 44 16.17 -12.84 -9.12
CA VAL A 44 17.29 -12.43 -9.98
C VAL A 44 18.35 -13.52 -10.19
N ALA A 45 18.16 -14.72 -9.60
CA ALA A 45 19.16 -15.78 -9.60
C ALA A 45 19.57 -16.22 -11.02
N ASP A 46 18.57 -16.31 -11.91
CA ASP A 46 18.70 -16.78 -13.29
C ASP A 46 19.20 -15.67 -14.25
N MET A 47 19.49 -14.47 -13.74
CA MET A 47 20.02 -13.35 -14.54
C MET A 47 21.54 -13.45 -14.72
N ASN A 48 22.02 -12.90 -15.84
CA ASN A 48 23.46 -12.72 -16.08
C ASN A 48 24.13 -11.95 -14.92
N PHE A 49 25.36 -12.36 -14.56
CA PHE A 49 26.11 -11.84 -13.41
C PHE A 49 26.31 -10.31 -13.42
N ILE A 50 26.32 -9.67 -14.59
CA ILE A 50 26.44 -8.20 -14.73
C ILE A 50 25.10 -7.52 -14.42
N LYS A 51 23.98 -8.03 -14.92
CA LYS A 51 22.64 -7.43 -14.74
C LYS A 51 22.06 -7.71 -13.34
N ARG A 52 22.39 -8.86 -12.77
CA ARG A 52 21.89 -9.34 -11.47
C ARG A 52 22.06 -8.35 -10.31
N PRO A 53 23.24 -7.75 -10.04
CA PRO A 53 23.39 -6.79 -8.94
C PRO A 53 22.58 -5.50 -9.16
N ILE A 54 22.46 -5.03 -10.41
CA ILE A 54 21.66 -3.85 -10.76
C ILE A 54 20.17 -4.12 -10.50
N ALA A 55 19.66 -5.24 -11.01
CA ALA A 55 18.28 -5.66 -10.80
C ALA A 55 17.97 -5.85 -9.30
N ARG A 56 18.86 -6.51 -8.55
CA ARG A 56 18.74 -6.66 -7.09
C ARG A 56 18.63 -5.30 -6.40
N GLY A 57 19.56 -4.39 -6.67
CA GLY A 57 19.58 -3.06 -6.04
C GLY A 57 18.29 -2.27 -6.31
N ARG A 58 17.82 -2.27 -7.56
CA ARG A 58 16.57 -1.63 -7.95
C ARG A 58 15.36 -2.26 -7.25
N LEU A 59 15.27 -3.60 -7.23
CA LEU A 59 14.18 -4.30 -6.56
C LEU A 59 14.18 -4.03 -5.05
N THR A 60 15.33 -4.07 -4.38
CA THR A 60 15.44 -3.78 -2.95
C THR A 60 14.95 -2.38 -2.62
N LYS A 61 15.34 -1.37 -3.41
CA LYS A 61 14.92 0.02 -3.21
C LYS A 61 13.39 0.19 -3.33
N LEU A 62 12.78 -0.49 -4.31
CA LEU A 62 11.36 -0.28 -4.65
C LEU A 62 10.38 -1.18 -3.88
N ASN A 63 10.89 -2.13 -3.10
CA ASN A 63 10.10 -3.13 -2.36
C ASN A 63 10.47 -3.17 -0.87
N PRO A 64 10.31 -2.05 -0.13
CA PRO A 64 10.51 -2.08 1.32
C PRO A 64 9.42 -2.93 2.00
N ALA A 65 9.76 -3.50 3.16
CA ALA A 65 8.81 -4.19 4.02
C ALA A 65 7.95 -3.17 4.79
N TYR A 66 6.88 -2.69 4.17
CA TYR A 66 6.00 -1.66 4.73
C TYR A 66 5.50 -2.02 6.14
N ARG A 67 5.62 -1.09 7.08
CA ARG A 67 5.27 -1.27 8.50
C ARG A 67 3.82 -0.89 8.80
N LYS A 68 3.25 0.01 8.02
CA LYS A 68 1.90 0.54 8.20
C LYS A 68 1.23 0.72 6.84
N VAL A 69 -0.06 0.41 6.77
CA VAL A 69 -0.90 0.81 5.65
C VAL A 69 -2.18 1.46 6.16
N VAL A 70 -2.53 2.60 5.58
CA VAL A 70 -3.82 3.27 5.81
C VAL A 70 -4.60 3.20 4.52
N ILE A 71 -5.80 2.62 4.59
CA ILE A 71 -6.72 2.48 3.47
C ILE A 71 -7.96 3.31 3.77
N THR A 72 -8.32 4.19 2.84
CA THR A 72 -9.60 4.92 2.87
C THR A 72 -10.31 4.68 1.56
N ILE A 73 -11.50 4.08 1.62
CA ILE A 73 -12.35 3.84 0.46
C ILE A 73 -13.61 4.70 0.60
N SER A 74 -13.91 5.50 -0.41
CA SER A 74 -15.14 6.27 -0.52
C SER A 74 -15.79 6.06 -1.88
N THR A 75 -16.95 6.68 -2.10
CA THR A 75 -17.60 6.72 -3.42
C THR A 75 -16.86 7.60 -4.42
N GLN A 76 -15.94 8.46 -3.96
CA GLN A 76 -15.21 9.42 -4.78
C GLN A 76 -13.82 8.90 -5.15
N GLU A 77 -13.14 8.23 -4.22
CA GLU A 77 -11.75 7.80 -4.40
C GLU A 77 -11.37 6.63 -3.48
N VAL A 78 -10.29 5.94 -3.87
CA VAL A 78 -9.55 5.00 -3.05
C VAL A 78 -8.19 5.61 -2.73
N LEU A 79 -7.88 5.72 -1.45
CA LEU A 79 -6.62 6.21 -0.91
C LEU A 79 -5.87 5.07 -0.24
N ILE A 80 -4.61 4.88 -0.63
CA ILE A 80 -3.69 3.98 0.08
C ILE A 80 -2.44 4.74 0.45
N LYS A 81 -2.16 4.85 1.75
CA LYS A 81 -0.90 5.37 2.29
C LYS A 81 -0.08 4.23 2.88
N LEU A 82 1.17 4.12 2.44
CA LEU A 82 2.12 3.11 2.90
C LEU A 82 3.22 3.80 3.71
N ASP A 83 3.34 3.46 4.99
CA ASP A 83 4.21 4.15 5.96
C ASP A 83 4.00 5.69 5.95
N GLU A 84 5.09 6.46 5.99
CA GLU A 84 5.07 7.93 5.99
C GLU A 84 5.09 8.54 4.57
N ARG A 85 4.83 7.74 3.55
CA ARG A 85 4.80 8.19 2.15
C ARG A 85 3.54 8.98 1.85
N ASP A 86 3.54 9.67 0.72
CA ASP A 86 2.33 10.33 0.22
C ASP A 86 1.23 9.31 -0.08
N ALA A 87 -0.02 9.71 0.16
CA ALA A 87 -1.17 8.88 -0.16
C ALA A 87 -1.32 8.74 -1.68
N ILE A 88 -1.69 7.54 -2.10
CA ILE A 88 -1.91 7.22 -3.51
C ILE A 88 -3.41 7.31 -3.78
N HIS A 89 -3.80 8.28 -4.59
CA HIS A 89 -5.18 8.56 -4.98
C HIS A 89 -5.53 7.79 -6.25
N MET A 90 -6.61 7.02 -6.21
CA MET A 90 -7.07 6.21 -7.35
C MET A 90 -8.59 6.34 -7.52
N PRO A 91 -9.10 6.32 -8.76
CA PRO A 91 -10.53 6.20 -9.01
C PRO A 91 -11.10 4.90 -8.41
N PRO A 92 -12.31 4.92 -7.84
CA PRO A 92 -12.93 3.74 -7.25
C PRO A 92 -13.57 2.80 -8.29
N ASP A 93 -13.69 3.24 -9.54
CA ASP A 93 -14.36 2.52 -10.63
C ASP A 93 -13.42 1.59 -11.42
N GLY A 94 -12.19 1.38 -10.95
CA GLY A 94 -11.20 0.54 -11.64
C GLY A 94 -10.46 1.21 -12.79
N LYS A 95 -10.80 2.46 -13.15
CA LYS A 95 -10.08 3.18 -14.21
C LYS A 95 -8.66 3.51 -13.77
N SER A 96 -7.77 3.51 -14.76
CA SER A 96 -6.40 3.98 -14.57
C SER A 96 -6.34 5.50 -14.57
N ALA A 97 -5.52 6.06 -13.69
CA ALA A 97 -5.21 7.49 -13.63
C ALA A 97 -3.69 7.70 -13.63
N PRO A 98 -3.19 8.80 -14.22
CA PRO A 98 -1.78 9.13 -14.13
C PRO A 98 -1.39 9.49 -12.69
N TRP A 99 -0.25 8.99 -12.24
CA TRP A 99 0.32 9.29 -10.93
C TRP A 99 1.84 9.40 -11.02
N THR A 100 2.41 10.37 -10.29
CA THR A 100 3.85 10.59 -10.22
C THR A 100 4.31 10.24 -8.81
N ARG A 101 5.29 9.35 -8.71
CA ARG A 101 5.91 8.96 -7.45
C ARG A 101 6.87 10.06 -6.96
N GLU A 102 7.18 10.06 -5.67
CA GLU A 102 8.11 10.98 -5.00
C GLU A 102 9.49 11.10 -5.68
N ASP A 103 9.93 10.07 -6.42
CA ASP A 103 11.20 10.06 -7.18
C ASP A 103 11.06 10.59 -8.62
N GLY A 104 9.88 11.03 -9.03
CA GLY A 104 9.57 11.56 -10.35
C GLY A 104 9.11 10.51 -11.37
N ASP A 105 9.13 9.23 -11.03
CA ASP A 105 8.65 8.16 -11.92
C ASP A 105 7.14 8.27 -12.14
N LYS A 106 6.73 8.10 -13.40
CA LYS A 106 5.32 8.20 -13.82
C LYS A 106 4.72 6.82 -14.02
N PHE A 107 3.52 6.64 -13.49
CA PHE A 107 2.74 5.41 -13.58
C PHE A 107 1.30 5.70 -13.98
N GLN A 108 0.66 4.69 -14.53
CA GLN A 108 -0.80 4.55 -14.50
C GLN A 108 -1.15 3.74 -13.26
N VAL A 109 -1.99 4.30 -12.38
CA VAL A 109 -2.47 3.65 -11.16
C VAL A 109 -3.95 3.35 -11.25
N ALA A 110 -4.36 2.19 -10.73
CA ALA A 110 -5.77 1.79 -10.68
C ALA A 110 -6.06 1.02 -9.38
N ALA A 111 -7.30 1.15 -8.90
CA ALA A 111 -7.81 0.40 -7.76
C ALA A 111 -9.09 -0.35 -8.14
N GLN A 112 -9.16 -1.65 -7.83
CA GLN A 112 -10.38 -2.44 -7.93
C GLN A 112 -10.76 -2.92 -6.53
N VAL A 113 -11.92 -2.49 -6.04
CA VAL A 113 -12.43 -2.81 -4.70
C VAL A 113 -13.53 -3.86 -4.81
N SER A 114 -13.45 -4.88 -3.96
CA SER A 114 -14.55 -5.81 -3.67
C SER A 114 -14.79 -5.84 -2.15
N LYS A 115 -15.66 -6.75 -1.69
CA LYS A 115 -16.03 -6.85 -0.28
C LYS A 115 -14.83 -7.12 0.64
N ASP A 116 -13.98 -8.06 0.26
CA ASP A 116 -12.86 -8.56 1.07
C ASP A 116 -11.50 -8.30 0.42
N GLN A 117 -11.45 -7.70 -0.77
CA GLN A 117 -10.22 -7.49 -1.51
C GLN A 117 -10.11 -6.09 -2.12
N LEU A 118 -8.89 -5.61 -2.20
CA LEU A 118 -8.51 -4.40 -2.93
C LEU A 118 -7.28 -4.73 -3.78
N ILE A 119 -7.40 -4.56 -5.09
CA ILE A 119 -6.28 -4.71 -6.02
C ILE A 119 -5.81 -3.31 -6.42
N GLN A 120 -4.56 -3.00 -6.12
CA GLN A 120 -3.88 -1.80 -6.58
C GLN A 120 -2.86 -2.17 -7.66
N THR A 121 -2.91 -1.49 -8.80
CA THR A 121 -1.97 -1.71 -9.90
C THR A 121 -1.20 -0.44 -10.20
N PHE A 122 0.10 -0.57 -10.44
CA PHE A 122 0.99 0.45 -10.98
C PHE A 122 1.58 -0.08 -12.29
N LYS A 123 1.50 0.69 -13.36
CA LYS A 123 2.03 0.28 -14.66
C LYS A 123 2.76 1.41 -15.36
N ASN A 124 3.91 1.10 -15.94
CA ASN A 124 4.65 1.97 -16.86
C ASN A 124 5.34 1.10 -17.93
N ASP A 125 6.20 1.70 -18.75
CA ASP A 125 6.91 0.99 -19.83
C ASP A 125 7.95 -0.01 -19.30
N GLU A 126 8.40 0.13 -18.06
CA GLU A 126 9.42 -0.73 -17.47
C GLU A 126 8.83 -1.96 -16.78
N GLY A 127 7.54 -1.93 -16.45
CA GLY A 127 6.86 -3.06 -15.85
C GLY A 127 5.56 -2.71 -15.13
N GLU A 128 5.11 -3.68 -14.34
CA GLU A 128 3.86 -3.63 -13.60
C GLU A 128 4.08 -4.13 -12.18
N ARG A 129 3.49 -3.42 -11.21
CA ARG A 129 3.36 -3.87 -9.83
C ARG A 129 1.89 -4.00 -9.48
N THR A 130 1.50 -5.13 -8.92
CA THR A 130 0.17 -5.34 -8.35
C THR A 130 0.30 -5.60 -6.84
N ASN A 131 -0.46 -4.87 -6.02
CA ASN A 131 -0.66 -5.16 -4.61
C ASN A 131 -2.09 -5.67 -4.43
N LEU A 132 -2.25 -6.94 -4.07
CA LEU A 132 -3.54 -7.50 -3.65
C LEU A 132 -3.63 -7.43 -2.13
N PHE A 133 -4.52 -6.59 -1.61
CA PHE A 133 -4.90 -6.57 -0.21
C PHE A 133 -6.11 -7.48 -0.02
N LYS A 134 -6.01 -8.46 0.87
CA LYS A 134 -7.11 -9.38 1.22
C LYS A 134 -7.36 -9.37 2.71
N LEU A 135 -8.60 -9.07 3.08
CA LEU A 135 -9.09 -9.08 4.45
C LEU A 135 -9.40 -10.52 4.88
N SER A 136 -9.01 -10.89 6.09
CA SER A 136 -9.39 -12.16 6.69
C SER A 136 -10.90 -12.21 6.99
N PRO A 137 -11.54 -13.40 7.03
CA PRO A 137 -12.97 -13.51 7.29
C PRO A 137 -13.43 -12.91 8.63
N ASP A 138 -12.54 -12.88 9.63
CA ASP A 138 -12.79 -12.26 10.94
C ASP A 138 -12.59 -10.74 10.96
N GLY A 139 -12.12 -10.16 9.85
CA GLY A 139 -11.84 -8.75 9.68
C GLY A 139 -10.62 -8.23 10.46
N LYS A 140 -9.82 -9.10 11.08
CA LYS A 140 -8.73 -8.67 11.99
C LYS A 140 -7.35 -8.63 11.35
N SER A 141 -7.18 -9.27 10.19
CA SER A 141 -5.92 -9.34 9.48
C SER A 141 -6.09 -8.91 8.02
N LEU A 142 -5.11 -8.14 7.53
CA LEU A 142 -5.03 -7.75 6.13
C LEU A 142 -3.74 -8.31 5.55
N THR A 143 -3.83 -9.11 4.49
CA THR A 143 -2.64 -9.61 3.79
C THR A 143 -2.46 -8.85 2.49
N MET A 144 -1.34 -8.14 2.34
CA MET A 144 -0.89 -7.59 1.07
C MET A 144 0.02 -8.60 0.38
N THR A 145 -0.34 -9.02 -0.84
CA THR A 145 0.54 -9.79 -1.73
C THR A 145 1.00 -8.87 -2.85
N ALA A 146 2.30 -8.59 -2.89
CA ALA A 146 2.90 -7.80 -3.95
C ALA A 146 3.43 -8.71 -5.05
N THR A 147 3.13 -8.38 -6.31
CA THR A 147 3.71 -9.03 -7.49
C THR A 147 4.31 -7.97 -8.41
N VAL A 148 5.58 -8.14 -8.78
CA VAL A 148 6.29 -7.25 -9.71
C VAL A 148 6.67 -8.02 -10.96
N LYS A 149 6.25 -7.52 -12.13
CA LYS A 149 6.54 -8.07 -13.45
C LYS A 149 7.29 -7.02 -14.26
N SER A 150 8.30 -7.46 -15.00
CA SER A 150 9.03 -6.62 -15.95
C SER A 150 9.62 -7.50 -17.04
N PRO A 151 9.70 -7.03 -18.30
CA PRO A 151 10.44 -7.71 -19.36
C PRO A 151 11.93 -7.93 -19.03
N GLN A 152 12.48 -7.16 -18.08
CA GLN A 152 13.87 -7.28 -17.63
C GLN A 152 14.08 -8.35 -16.55
N LEU A 153 13.00 -8.92 -15.99
CA LEU A 153 13.09 -9.96 -14.97
C LEU A 153 12.86 -11.34 -15.60
N PRO A 154 13.60 -12.38 -15.18
CA PRO A 154 13.42 -13.72 -15.72
C PRO A 154 12.10 -14.36 -15.26
N LYS A 155 11.59 -13.92 -14.11
CA LYS A 155 10.30 -14.32 -13.53
C LYS A 155 9.76 -13.20 -12.63
N PRO A 156 8.45 -13.20 -12.32
CA PRO A 156 7.88 -12.23 -11.40
C PRO A 156 8.49 -12.34 -9.99
N LEU A 157 8.66 -11.20 -9.31
CA LEU A 157 8.89 -11.16 -7.87
C LEU A 157 7.54 -11.22 -7.16
N THR A 158 7.38 -12.11 -6.18
CA THR A 158 6.20 -12.18 -5.32
C THR A 158 6.60 -12.28 -3.85
N TYR A 159 5.92 -11.53 -2.98
CA TYR A 159 6.05 -11.61 -1.52
C TYR A 159 4.78 -11.12 -0.83
N SER A 160 4.59 -11.51 0.42
CA SER A 160 3.45 -11.11 1.23
C SER A 160 3.85 -10.38 2.52
N ILE A 161 2.98 -9.48 2.96
CA ILE A 161 3.02 -8.80 4.25
C ILE A 161 1.65 -8.92 4.90
N THR A 162 1.61 -9.43 6.13
CA THR A 162 0.40 -9.51 6.95
C THR A 162 0.41 -8.37 7.96
N PHE A 163 -0.71 -7.66 8.00
CA PHE A 163 -0.99 -6.57 8.92
C PHE A 163 -2.16 -6.93 9.84
N GLY A 164 -2.17 -6.35 11.03
CA GLY A 164 -3.26 -6.41 12.00
C GLY A 164 -3.76 -5.02 12.35
N ARG A 165 -4.93 -4.94 12.97
CA ARG A 165 -5.58 -3.70 13.40
C ARG A 165 -5.68 -3.62 14.92
#